data_AF-A0A2N3BSP3-F1
#
_entry.id   AF-A0A2N3BSP3-F1
#
_cell.length_a   1.000
_cell.length_b   1.000
_cell.length_c   1.000
_cell.angle_alpha   90.00
_cell.angle_beta   90.00
_cell.angle_gamma   90.00
#
_symmetry.space_group_name_H-M   'P 1'
#
loop_
_entity.id
_entity.type
_entity.pdbx_description
1 polymer ?
#
loop_
_entity_poly.entity_id
_entity_poly.type
_entity_poly.pdbx_seq_one_letter_code
_entity_poly.pdbx_strand_id
1 'polypeptide(L)'
;MAGAAARGAAVRAAAHDAGAALGLISNPLSHAVARRGAVLEAVAAALPAARFLRLDDFAALDRAVAAMAAAGVTRIAVEGGDGTLLAVLSAALAPGAGFARPPEFAVLPGGSTNLAARVLGLRSANPAVLARRLAGEADPGRGGGGTLTRQAALCLTGPGLARPLTGFLLSTGSLARAMAFTQRALHRPGRRGSLAVAGAIARFVAAPGRYL
;
A
#
# COMPACT_ATOMS: atom_id res chain seq x y z
N MET A 1 9.84 7.55 40.91
CA MET A 1 9.35 6.30 40.30
C MET A 1 9.71 6.29 38.83
N ALA A 2 10.24 5.16 38.37
CA ALA A 2 11.19 5.05 37.28
C ALA A 2 10.63 5.37 35.88
N GLY A 3 11.29 6.30 35.20
CA GLY A 3 11.26 6.40 33.74
C GLY A 3 12.10 5.27 33.15
N ALA A 4 11.50 4.45 32.29
CA ALA A 4 12.19 3.44 31.52
C ALA A 4 12.29 3.93 30.07
N ALA A 5 13.52 4.31 29.70
CA ALA A 5 13.93 4.67 28.36
C ALA A 5 13.54 3.58 27.35
N ALA A 6 12.85 3.96 26.28
CA ALA A 6 12.67 3.13 25.10
C ALA A 6 14.02 2.99 24.38
N ARG A 7 14.79 1.97 24.79
CA ARG A 7 16.03 1.57 24.13
C ARG A 7 15.71 1.15 22.70
N GLY A 8 16.39 1.75 21.74
CA GLY A 8 16.32 1.41 20.33
C GLY A 8 16.59 -0.07 20.12
N ALA A 9 15.55 -0.80 19.70
CA ALA A 9 15.68 -2.19 19.33
C ALA A 9 16.40 -2.26 17.98
N ALA A 10 17.57 -2.89 17.97
CA ALA A 10 18.32 -3.20 16.76
C ALA A 10 17.42 -3.94 15.76
N VAL A 11 17.39 -3.46 14.52
CA VAL A 11 16.74 -4.11 13.38
C VAL A 11 17.45 -5.45 13.13
N ARG A 12 16.87 -6.55 13.62
CA ARG A 12 17.29 -7.89 13.20
C ARG A 12 16.68 -8.18 11.83
N ALA A 13 17.52 -8.31 10.81
CA ALA A 13 17.12 -8.86 9.53
C ALA A 13 16.65 -10.31 9.74
N ALA A 14 15.34 -10.55 9.72
CA ALA A 14 14.81 -11.90 9.66
C ALA A 14 15.02 -12.40 8.22
N ALA A 15 15.68 -13.56 8.08
CA ALA A 15 15.81 -14.23 6.79
C ALA A 15 14.41 -14.57 6.26
N HIS A 16 14.22 -14.39 4.95
CA HIS A 16 12.98 -14.79 4.29
C HIS A 16 12.84 -16.31 4.35
N ASP A 17 11.66 -16.80 4.76
CA ASP A 17 11.37 -18.24 4.73
C ASP A 17 11.16 -18.67 3.27
N ALA A 18 12.04 -19.55 2.78
CA ALA A 18 12.03 -20.06 1.41
C ALA A 18 10.88 -21.07 1.29
N GLY A 19 9.68 -20.57 0.99
CA GLY A 19 8.43 -21.36 0.97
C GLY A 19 7.18 -20.56 1.37
N ALA A 20 7.34 -19.30 1.78
CA ALA A 20 6.24 -18.40 2.12
C ALA A 20 5.22 -18.24 0.98
N ALA A 21 3.96 -18.60 1.22
CA ALA A 21 2.89 -18.38 0.26
C ALA A 21 2.66 -16.87 0.03
N LEU A 22 2.63 -16.48 -1.24
CA LEU A 22 2.64 -15.09 -1.68
C LEU A 22 1.27 -14.65 -2.19
N GLY A 23 0.79 -13.52 -1.68
CA GLY A 23 -0.33 -12.75 -2.23
C GLY A 23 0.19 -11.56 -3.05
N LEU A 24 -0.42 -11.31 -4.20
CA LEU A 24 -0.11 -10.20 -5.08
C LEU A 24 -1.40 -9.43 -5.33
N ILE A 25 -1.41 -8.13 -5.05
CA ILE A 25 -2.59 -7.27 -5.22
C ILE A 25 -2.19 -6.08 -6.09
N SER A 26 -2.83 -5.92 -7.25
CA SER A 26 -2.62 -4.75 -8.12
C SER A 26 -3.94 -4.05 -8.39
N ASN A 27 -3.98 -2.74 -8.20
CA ASN A 27 -5.15 -1.92 -8.53
C ASN A 27 -4.98 -1.27 -9.92
N PRO A 28 -5.66 -1.79 -10.97
CA PRO A 28 -5.54 -1.26 -12.33
C PRO A 28 -6.06 0.17 -12.47
N LEU A 29 -6.88 0.65 -11.54
CA LEU A 29 -7.42 2.01 -11.53
C LEU A 29 -6.46 3.04 -10.92
N SER A 30 -5.34 2.59 -10.32
CA SER A 30 -4.31 3.49 -9.80
C SER A 30 -3.57 4.21 -10.93
N HIS A 31 -3.26 5.50 -10.75
CA HIS A 31 -2.81 6.39 -11.83
C HIS A 31 -1.61 5.87 -12.65
N ALA A 32 -0.55 5.40 -12.01
CA ALA A 32 0.63 4.91 -12.70
C ALA A 32 0.39 3.52 -13.31
N VAL A 33 -0.34 2.65 -12.61
CA VAL A 33 -0.73 1.31 -13.10
C VAL A 33 -1.56 1.43 -14.38
N ALA A 34 -2.60 2.27 -14.38
CA ALA A 34 -3.45 2.51 -15.54
C ALA A 34 -2.67 3.03 -16.77
N ARG A 35 -1.55 3.74 -16.56
CA ARG A 35 -0.74 4.32 -17.63
C ARG A 35 0.39 3.43 -18.12
N ARG A 36 0.94 2.59 -17.25
CA ARG A 36 2.19 1.86 -17.50
C ARG A 36 2.01 0.34 -17.49
N GLY A 37 0.82 -0.15 -17.12
CA GLY A 37 0.57 -1.56 -16.84
C GLY A 37 0.90 -1.93 -15.40
N ALA A 38 0.38 -3.09 -14.97
CA ALA A 38 0.61 -3.66 -13.65
C ALA A 38 1.88 -4.52 -13.65
N VAL A 39 2.88 -4.09 -12.89
CA VAL A 39 4.11 -4.87 -12.69
C VAL A 39 3.80 -6.18 -11.96
N LEU A 40 2.90 -6.15 -10.97
CA LEU A 40 2.56 -7.36 -10.21
C LEU A 40 1.74 -8.37 -11.03
N GLU A 41 1.04 -7.93 -12.08
CA GLU A 41 0.38 -8.84 -13.02
C GLU A 41 1.43 -9.62 -13.82
N ALA A 42 2.49 -8.95 -14.28
CA ALA A 42 3.63 -9.62 -14.93
C ALA A 42 4.39 -10.54 -13.95
N VAL A 43 4.53 -10.15 -12.67
CA VAL A 43 5.11 -11.02 -11.63
C VAL A 43 4.25 -12.25 -11.39
N ALA A 44 2.92 -12.11 -11.36
CA ALA A 44 2.00 -13.23 -11.17
C ALA A 44 2.13 -14.26 -12.31
N ALA A 45 2.31 -13.80 -13.55
CA ALA A 45 2.58 -14.69 -14.68
C ALA A 45 3.89 -15.49 -14.52
N ALA A 46 4.91 -14.92 -13.87
CA ALA A 46 6.17 -15.59 -13.57
C ALA A 46 6.12 -16.48 -12.32
N LEU A 47 5.12 -16.29 -11.45
CA LEU A 47 4.95 -17.03 -10.19
C LEU A 47 3.53 -17.64 -10.10
N PRO A 48 3.22 -18.72 -10.83
CA PRO A 48 1.87 -19.28 -10.89
C PRO A 48 1.31 -19.77 -9.55
N ALA A 49 2.17 -20.06 -8.57
CA ALA A 49 1.78 -20.45 -7.22
C ALA A 49 1.30 -19.26 -6.37
N ALA A 50 1.60 -18.02 -6.76
CA ALA A 50 1.18 -16.83 -6.05
C ALA A 50 -0.32 -16.55 -6.26
N ARG A 51 -0.99 -16.07 -5.21
CA ARG A 51 -2.40 -15.68 -5.29
C ARG A 51 -2.49 -14.24 -5.78
N PHE A 52 -2.93 -14.06 -7.02
CA PHE A 52 -3.08 -12.74 -7.62
C PHE A 52 -4.52 -12.22 -7.50
N LEU A 53 -4.65 -10.97 -7.05
CA LEU A 53 -5.88 -10.20 -7.04
C LEU A 53 -5.68 -8.94 -7.89
N ARG A 54 -6.46 -8.85 -8.97
CA ARG A 54 -6.69 -7.60 -9.68
C ARG A 54 -7.80 -6.85 -8.95
N LEU A 55 -7.46 -5.78 -8.25
CA LEU A 55 -8.37 -5.01 -7.39
C LEU A 55 -9.01 -3.85 -8.18
N ASP A 56 -10.02 -4.16 -8.97
CA ASP A 56 -10.88 -3.19 -9.66
C ASP A 56 -12.16 -2.86 -8.88
N ASP A 57 -12.56 -3.71 -7.93
CA ASP A 57 -13.64 -3.48 -6.97
C ASP A 57 -13.19 -3.69 -5.52
N PHE A 58 -13.27 -2.63 -4.70
CA PHE A 58 -12.92 -2.68 -3.28
C PHE A 58 -13.91 -3.48 -2.43
N ALA A 59 -15.16 -3.69 -2.88
CA ALA A 59 -16.11 -4.52 -2.15
C ALA A 59 -15.69 -6.01 -2.12
N ALA A 60 -14.87 -6.44 -3.07
CA ALA A 60 -14.31 -7.79 -3.11
C ALA A 60 -13.06 -7.98 -2.22
N LEU A 61 -12.46 -6.89 -1.75
CA LEU A 61 -11.14 -6.92 -1.10
C LEU A 61 -11.10 -7.81 0.14
N ASP A 62 -12.05 -7.65 1.07
CA ASP A 62 -12.00 -8.40 2.33
C ASP A 62 -12.11 -9.90 2.12
N ARG A 63 -12.98 -10.31 1.19
CA ARG A 63 -13.18 -11.71 0.84
C ARG A 63 -11.93 -12.29 0.21
N ALA A 64 -11.29 -11.54 -0.69
CA ALA A 64 -10.04 -11.97 -1.32
C ALA A 64 -8.90 -12.07 -0.29
N VAL A 65 -8.81 -11.12 0.64
CA VAL A 65 -7.82 -11.13 1.73
C VAL A 65 -8.05 -12.31 2.68
N ALA A 66 -9.31 -12.60 3.06
CA ALA A 66 -9.64 -13.78 3.86
C ALA A 66 -9.29 -15.08 3.13
N ALA A 67 -9.51 -15.16 1.81
CA ALA A 67 -9.10 -16.30 0.99
C ALA A 67 -7.58 -16.46 0.92
N MET A 68 -6.82 -15.36 0.85
CA MET A 68 -5.35 -15.39 0.96
C MET A 68 -4.91 -15.93 2.32
N ALA A 69 -5.53 -15.46 3.41
CA ALA A 69 -5.24 -15.94 4.75
C ALA A 69 -5.52 -17.45 4.90
N ALA A 70 -6.68 -17.92 4.42
CA ALA A 70 -7.05 -19.33 4.42
C ALA A 70 -6.10 -20.19 3.58
N ALA A 71 -5.51 -19.62 2.53
CA ALA A 71 -4.48 -20.26 1.71
C ALA A 71 -3.08 -20.22 2.33
N GLY A 72 -2.92 -19.72 3.56
CA GLY A 72 -1.65 -19.66 4.26
C GLY A 72 -0.70 -18.57 3.76
N VAL A 73 -1.19 -17.54 3.06
CA VAL A 73 -0.36 -16.43 2.59
C VAL A 73 0.31 -15.73 3.79
N THR A 74 1.63 -15.58 3.72
CA THR A 74 2.43 -14.92 4.76
C THR A 74 3.05 -13.61 4.28
N ARG A 75 3.04 -13.35 2.96
CA ARG A 75 3.52 -12.11 2.36
C ARG A 75 2.54 -11.57 1.34
N ILE A 76 2.30 -10.26 1.35
CA ILE A 76 1.43 -9.57 0.41
C ILE A 76 2.23 -8.46 -0.29
N ALA A 77 2.37 -8.55 -1.61
CA ALA A 77 2.84 -7.44 -2.43
C ALA A 77 1.65 -6.61 -2.92
N VAL A 78 1.73 -5.29 -2.79
CA VAL A 78 0.67 -4.35 -3.16
C VAL A 78 1.20 -3.35 -4.17
N GLU A 79 0.53 -3.24 -5.31
CA GLU A 79 0.79 -2.25 -6.34
C GLU A 79 -0.42 -1.32 -6.50
N GLY A 80 -0.21 -0.05 -6.16
CA GLY A 80 -1.29 0.94 -6.22
C GLY A 80 -0.90 2.27 -5.56
N GLY A 81 -1.88 3.16 -5.44
CA GLY A 81 -1.70 4.41 -4.69
C GLY A 81 -1.81 4.24 -3.17
N ASP A 82 -1.62 5.34 -2.44
CA ASP A 82 -1.73 5.37 -0.97
C ASP A 82 -3.11 4.87 -0.48
N GLY A 83 -4.20 5.16 -1.22
CA GLY A 83 -5.53 4.66 -0.91
C GLY A 83 -5.68 3.14 -1.10
N THR A 84 -4.97 2.55 -2.07
CA THR A 84 -4.92 1.09 -2.26
C THR A 84 -4.16 0.44 -1.12
N LEU A 85 -3.00 1.00 -0.77
CA LEU A 85 -2.21 0.51 0.36
C LEU A 85 -3.00 0.60 1.67
N LEU A 86 -3.67 1.73 1.93
CA LEU A 86 -4.55 1.90 3.08
C LEU A 86 -5.62 0.81 3.15
N ALA A 87 -6.34 0.57 2.04
CA ALA A 87 -7.41 -0.41 2.00
C ALA A 87 -6.90 -1.84 2.25
N VAL A 88 -5.79 -2.23 1.60
CA VAL A 88 -5.20 -3.56 1.76
C VAL A 88 -4.69 -3.76 3.19
N LEU A 89 -3.97 -2.80 3.76
CA LEU A 89 -3.51 -2.87 5.15
C LEU A 89 -4.69 -2.96 6.12
N SER A 90 -5.73 -2.16 5.90
CA SER A 90 -6.93 -2.17 6.73
C SER A 90 -7.65 -3.52 6.67
N ALA A 91 -7.73 -4.15 5.49
CA ALA A 91 -8.35 -5.46 5.33
C ALA A 91 -7.50 -6.59 5.94
N ALA A 92 -6.18 -6.59 5.69
CA ALA A 92 -5.28 -7.66 6.13
C ALA A 92 -4.92 -7.60 7.61
N LEU A 93 -4.98 -6.41 8.23
CA LEU A 93 -4.69 -6.22 9.65
C LEU A 93 -5.95 -6.03 10.50
N ALA A 94 -7.14 -6.14 9.90
CA ALA A 94 -8.39 -6.10 10.64
C ALA A 94 -8.48 -7.29 11.61
N PRO A 95 -9.10 -7.10 12.79
CA PRO A 95 -9.54 -8.22 13.61
C PRO A 95 -10.40 -9.18 12.77
N GLY A 96 -10.09 -10.47 12.80
CA GLY A 96 -10.82 -11.48 12.03
C GLY A 96 -10.41 -11.62 10.56
N ALA A 97 -9.34 -10.97 10.09
CA ALA A 97 -8.82 -11.14 8.73
C ALA A 97 -8.34 -12.57 8.40
N GLY A 98 -8.19 -13.43 9.41
CA GLY A 98 -7.90 -14.86 9.26
C GLY A 98 -6.42 -15.21 9.24
N PHE A 99 -5.50 -14.24 9.23
CA PHE A 99 -4.07 -14.51 9.29
C PHE A 99 -3.64 -14.93 10.70
N ALA A 100 -2.88 -16.02 10.83
CA ALA A 100 -2.32 -16.47 12.11
C ALA A 100 -1.32 -15.47 12.70
N ARG A 101 -0.63 -14.71 11.85
CA ARG A 101 0.26 -13.59 12.19
C ARG A 101 0.11 -12.51 11.11
N PRO A 102 0.34 -11.22 11.44
CA PRO A 102 0.34 -10.16 10.43
C PRO A 102 1.25 -10.52 9.24
N PRO A 103 0.76 -10.49 8.00
CA PRO A 103 1.59 -10.79 6.84
C PRO A 103 2.66 -9.72 6.64
N GLU A 104 3.75 -10.09 5.99
CA GLU A 104 4.77 -9.16 5.53
C GLU A 104 4.26 -8.39 4.31
N PHE A 105 4.57 -7.10 4.21
CA PHE A 105 4.11 -6.27 3.09
C PHE A 105 5.28 -5.82 2.21
N ALA A 106 5.11 -5.98 0.91
CA ALA A 106 5.96 -5.37 -0.12
C ALA A 106 5.14 -4.32 -0.88
N VAL A 107 5.64 -3.10 -1.00
CA VAL A 107 4.87 -1.99 -1.60
C VAL A 107 5.49 -1.56 -2.92
N LEU A 108 4.70 -1.51 -3.98
CA LEU A 108 5.07 -0.95 -5.27
C LEU A 108 4.26 0.33 -5.53
N PRO A 109 4.93 1.43 -5.92
CA PRO A 109 4.24 2.68 -6.21
C PRO A 109 3.41 2.57 -7.49
N GLY A 110 2.09 2.61 -7.36
CA GLY A 110 1.13 2.58 -8.48
C GLY A 110 0.25 3.82 -8.60
N GLY A 111 0.26 4.73 -7.62
CA GLY A 111 -0.52 5.96 -7.61
C GLY A 111 0.23 7.19 -8.11
N SER A 112 -0.35 8.38 -7.92
CA SER A 112 0.25 9.67 -8.29
C SER A 112 1.22 10.25 -7.25
N THR A 113 0.96 9.99 -5.96
CA THR A 113 1.67 10.64 -4.84
C THR A 113 2.59 9.65 -4.11
N ASN A 114 2.08 8.46 -3.77
CA ASN A 114 2.83 7.33 -3.24
C ASN A 114 3.70 7.69 -2.02
N LEU A 115 3.16 8.48 -1.09
CA LEU A 115 3.91 8.99 0.06
C LEU A 115 4.47 7.86 0.92
N ALA A 116 3.69 6.81 1.17
CA ALA A 116 4.15 5.66 1.92
C ALA A 116 5.21 4.86 1.13
N ALA A 117 4.98 4.63 -0.16
CA ALA A 117 5.91 3.87 -1.01
C ALA A 117 7.24 4.62 -1.25
N ARG A 118 7.32 5.94 -1.06
CA ARG A 118 8.61 6.66 -1.11
C ARG A 118 9.56 6.25 0.01
N VAL A 119 9.03 5.82 1.15
CA VAL A 119 9.83 5.39 2.31
C VAL A 119 9.93 3.86 2.36
N LEU A 120 8.82 3.17 2.08
CA LEU A 120 8.67 1.72 2.27
C LEU A 120 8.75 0.91 0.98
N GLY A 121 8.68 1.58 -0.17
CA GLY A 121 8.49 0.93 -1.45
C GLY A 121 9.73 0.20 -1.95
N LEU A 122 9.48 -0.84 -2.74
CA LEU A 122 10.53 -1.53 -3.47
C LEU A 122 11.15 -0.60 -4.50
N ARG A 123 12.49 -0.63 -4.58
CA ARG A 123 13.26 0.25 -5.46
C ARG A 123 13.28 -0.19 -6.93
N SER A 124 12.93 -1.45 -7.20
CA SER A 124 12.87 -2.01 -8.55
C SER A 124 11.43 -2.18 -8.99
N ALA A 125 11.14 -1.79 -10.23
CA ALA A 125 9.89 -2.09 -10.92
C ALA A 125 10.07 -3.15 -12.02
N ASN A 126 11.24 -3.79 -12.11
CA ASN A 126 11.48 -4.86 -13.07
C ASN A 126 10.78 -6.16 -12.61
N PRO A 127 9.83 -6.71 -13.38
CA PRO A 127 9.06 -7.88 -12.97
C PRO A 127 9.92 -9.11 -12.65
N ALA A 128 10.96 -9.39 -13.45
CA ALA A 128 11.83 -10.54 -13.21
C ALA A 128 12.63 -10.41 -11.91
N VAL A 129 13.17 -9.22 -11.62
CA VAL A 129 13.87 -8.95 -10.36
C VAL A 129 12.93 -9.06 -9.16
N LEU A 130 11.70 -8.58 -9.32
CA LEU A 130 10.68 -8.65 -8.28
C LEU A 130 10.20 -10.08 -8.02
N ALA A 131 9.97 -10.86 -9.08
CA ALA A 131 9.57 -12.26 -8.96
C ALA A 131 10.59 -13.06 -8.15
N ARG A 132 11.89 -12.96 -8.51
CA ARG A 132 12.96 -13.62 -7.75
C ARG A 132 12.99 -13.18 -6.28
N ARG A 133 12.93 -11.88 -6.02
CA ARG A 133 12.94 -11.33 -4.64
C ARG A 133 11.74 -11.78 -3.82
N LEU A 134 10.55 -11.76 -4.40
CA LEU A 134 9.32 -12.13 -3.71
C LEU A 134 9.24 -13.64 -3.47
N ALA A 135 9.80 -14.45 -4.37
CA ALA A 135 9.98 -15.90 -4.21
C ALA A 135 11.05 -16.26 -3.16
N GLY A 136 11.80 -15.28 -2.65
CA GLY A 136 12.85 -15.51 -1.65
C GLY A 136 14.18 -16.01 -2.25
N GLU A 137 14.34 -15.95 -3.57
CA GLU A 137 15.61 -16.30 -4.21
C GLU A 137 16.70 -15.30 -3.83
N ALA A 138 17.87 -15.81 -3.44
CA ALA A 138 19.04 -14.98 -3.17
C ALA A 138 19.55 -14.35 -4.49
N ASP A 139 19.89 -13.05 -4.45
CA ASP A 139 20.48 -12.35 -5.58
C ASP A 139 21.96 -12.78 -5.69
N PRO A 140 22.39 -13.47 -6.76
CA PRO A 140 23.79 -13.89 -6.89
C PRO A 140 24.67 -12.64 -7.06
N GLY A 141 25.35 -12.24 -5.98
CA GLY A 141 26.24 -11.06 -5.94
C GLY A 141 25.82 -9.94 -4.98
N ARG A 142 24.62 -10.01 -4.38
CA ARG A 142 24.23 -9.16 -3.25
C ARG A 142 23.76 -10.06 -2.12
N GLY A 143 24.58 -10.20 -1.09
CA GLY A 143 24.31 -11.07 0.06
C GLY A 143 22.85 -10.99 0.52
N GLY A 144 22.12 -12.08 0.28
CA GLY A 144 20.92 -12.55 0.98
C GLY A 144 19.76 -11.57 1.16
N GLY A 145 18.74 -11.70 0.31
CA GLY A 145 17.34 -11.41 0.65
C GLY A 145 16.94 -9.93 0.77
N GLY A 146 15.65 -9.65 0.58
CA GLY A 146 15.10 -8.34 0.92
C GLY A 146 15.25 -8.07 2.43
N THR A 147 15.61 -6.86 2.82
CA THR A 147 15.63 -6.48 4.24
C THR A 147 14.19 -6.31 4.73
N LEU A 148 13.74 -7.20 5.63
CA LEU A 148 12.49 -6.99 6.35
C LEU A 148 12.68 -5.84 7.34
N THR A 149 11.80 -4.84 7.28
CA THR A 149 11.81 -3.72 8.23
C THR A 149 10.48 -3.65 8.97
N ARG A 150 10.52 -3.22 10.23
CA ARG A 150 9.32 -2.97 11.04
C ARG A 150 8.99 -1.48 10.96
N GLN A 151 7.73 -1.18 10.67
CA GLN A 151 7.24 0.19 10.52
C GLN A 151 6.01 0.37 11.42
N ALA A 152 5.95 1.49 12.13
CA ALA A 152 4.76 1.85 12.89
C ALA A 152 3.68 2.36 11.94
N ALA A 153 2.47 1.82 12.06
CA ALA A 153 1.29 2.26 11.33
C ALA A 153 0.29 2.91 12.31
N LEU A 154 -0.45 3.89 11.81
CA LEU A 154 -1.61 4.45 12.47
C LEU A 154 -2.79 3.49 12.29
N CYS A 155 -3.51 3.22 13.38
CA CYS A 155 -4.77 2.46 13.35
C CYS A 155 -5.88 3.36 13.88
N LEU A 156 -6.88 3.63 13.04
CA LEU A 156 -8.03 4.47 13.36
C LEU A 156 -9.25 3.59 13.58
N THR A 157 -9.91 3.78 14.71
CA THR A 157 -11.13 3.08 15.10
C THR A 157 -12.22 4.09 15.44
N GLY A 158 -13.48 3.70 15.27
CA GLY A 158 -14.61 4.55 15.60
C GLY A 158 -15.95 3.99 15.13
N PRO A 159 -17.07 4.45 15.70
CA PRO A 159 -18.40 3.89 15.48
C PRO A 159 -18.94 4.04 14.04
N GLY A 160 -18.30 4.87 13.20
CA GLY A 160 -18.68 5.05 11.79
C GLY A 160 -17.80 4.28 10.79
N LEU A 161 -16.86 3.46 11.26
CA LEU A 161 -15.95 2.71 10.40
C LEU A 161 -16.40 1.25 10.31
N ALA A 162 -16.57 0.74 9.09
CA ALA A 162 -16.86 -0.68 8.86
C ALA A 162 -15.76 -1.61 9.38
N ARG A 163 -14.51 -1.12 9.42
CA ARG A 163 -13.34 -1.78 10.01
C ARG A 163 -12.31 -0.74 10.46
N PRO A 164 -11.36 -1.09 11.35
CA PRO A 164 -10.23 -0.23 11.65
C PRO A 164 -9.45 0.14 10.38
N LEU A 165 -9.14 1.43 10.22
CA LEU A 165 -8.32 1.89 9.09
C LEU A 165 -6.85 1.93 9.50
N THR A 166 -6.01 1.16 8.80
CA THR A 166 -4.59 1.04 9.10
C THR A 166 -3.73 1.61 7.98
N GLY A 167 -2.93 2.62 8.27
CA GLY A 167 -2.09 3.30 7.28
C GLY A 167 -0.94 4.09 7.90
N PHE A 168 -0.31 4.99 7.13
CA PHE A 168 0.90 5.70 7.57
C PHE A 168 0.74 7.22 7.70
N LEU A 169 -0.31 7.78 7.10
CA LEU A 169 -0.55 9.22 7.10
C LEU A 169 -2.01 9.52 7.42
N LEU A 170 -2.21 10.50 8.30
CA LEU A 170 -3.52 11.08 8.61
C LEU A 170 -3.40 12.59 8.52
N SER A 171 -4.39 13.23 7.87
CA SER A 171 -4.53 14.67 7.83
C SER A 171 -5.98 15.04 8.10
N THR A 172 -6.20 16.12 8.84
CA THR A 172 -7.52 16.70 9.15
C THR A 172 -7.51 18.20 8.84
N GLY A 173 -8.68 18.85 8.98
CA GLY A 173 -8.79 20.30 8.81
C GLY A 173 -8.61 20.77 7.36
N SER A 174 -7.91 21.90 7.17
CA SER A 174 -7.80 22.59 5.89
C SER A 174 -7.08 21.78 4.82
N LEU A 175 -6.00 21.07 5.18
CA LEU A 175 -5.25 20.23 4.24
C LEU A 175 -6.11 19.05 3.72
N ALA A 176 -6.85 18.38 4.60
CA ALA A 176 -7.77 17.32 4.20
C ALA A 176 -8.85 17.84 3.24
N ARG A 177 -9.41 19.02 3.50
CA ARG A 177 -10.38 19.69 2.61
C ARG A 177 -9.77 20.06 1.26
N ALA A 178 -8.55 20.60 1.25
CA ALA A 178 -7.82 20.90 0.02
C ALA A 178 -7.54 19.64 -0.81
N MET A 179 -7.19 18.52 -0.17
CA MET A 179 -7.02 17.24 -0.85
C MET A 179 -8.33 16.70 -1.41
N ALA A 180 -9.44 16.77 -0.66
CA ALA A 180 -10.75 16.37 -1.16
C ALA A 180 -11.19 17.23 -2.36
N PHE A 181 -10.94 18.54 -2.29
CA PHE A 181 -11.22 19.46 -3.39
C PHE A 181 -10.37 19.15 -4.62
N THR A 182 -9.06 18.97 -4.46
CA THR A 182 -8.17 18.65 -5.59
C THR A 182 -8.56 17.31 -6.22
N GLN A 183 -8.87 16.27 -5.43
CA GLN A 183 -9.39 15.02 -5.98
C GLN A 183 -10.65 15.24 -6.80
N ARG A 184 -11.67 15.94 -6.29
CA ARG A 184 -12.90 16.23 -7.06
C ARG A 184 -12.64 17.04 -8.32
N ALA A 185 -11.75 18.02 -8.26
CA ALA A 185 -11.38 18.87 -9.39
C ALA A 185 -10.59 18.08 -10.46
N LEU A 186 -9.73 17.15 -10.05
CA LEU A 186 -8.87 16.34 -10.93
C LEU A 186 -9.55 15.07 -11.46
N HIS A 187 -10.66 14.60 -10.86
CA HIS A 187 -11.45 13.48 -11.39
C HIS A 187 -12.35 13.88 -12.58
N ARG A 188 -12.39 15.16 -12.98
CA ARG A 188 -12.99 15.57 -14.25
C ARG A 188 -12.06 15.24 -15.44
N PRO A 189 -12.57 14.64 -16.53
CA PRO A 189 -11.77 14.38 -17.73
C PRO A 189 -11.12 15.67 -18.24
N GLY A 190 -9.82 15.65 -18.54
CA GLY A 190 -9.13 16.71 -19.27
C GLY A 190 -8.36 17.78 -18.47
N ARG A 191 -8.31 17.74 -17.12
CA ARG A 191 -7.46 18.67 -16.34
C ARG A 191 -6.69 17.94 -15.25
N ARG A 192 -5.53 17.36 -15.59
CA ARG A 192 -4.61 16.75 -14.61
C ARG A 192 -3.19 17.27 -14.83
N GLY A 193 -2.66 18.03 -13.86
CA GLY A 193 -1.31 18.63 -13.88
C GLY A 193 -1.05 19.52 -12.66
N SER A 194 0.23 19.81 -12.34
CA SER A 194 0.62 20.61 -11.16
C SER A 194 0.00 22.01 -11.13
N LEU A 195 -0.24 22.61 -12.30
CA LEU A 195 -0.95 23.90 -12.45
C LEU A 195 -2.44 23.82 -12.09
N ALA A 196 -3.10 22.69 -12.32
CA ALA A 196 -4.49 22.48 -11.89
C ALA A 196 -4.58 22.34 -10.37
N VAL A 197 -3.57 21.71 -9.74
CA VAL A 197 -3.42 21.63 -8.28
C VAL A 197 -3.14 23.01 -7.68
N ALA A 198 -2.21 23.77 -8.25
CA ALA A 198 -1.90 25.12 -7.81
C ALA A 198 -3.10 26.06 -7.92
N GLY A 199 -3.82 26.03 -9.06
CA GLY A 199 -5.04 26.81 -9.24
C GLY A 199 -6.18 26.37 -8.31
N ALA A 200 -6.27 25.09 -7.99
CA ALA A 200 -7.23 24.57 -7.03
C ALA A 200 -6.93 25.05 -5.59
N ILE A 201 -5.67 25.01 -5.17
CA ILE A 201 -5.21 25.51 -3.88
C ILE A 201 -5.42 27.03 -3.78
N ALA A 202 -5.05 27.79 -4.83
CA ALA A 202 -5.24 29.24 -4.86
C ALA A 202 -6.71 29.64 -4.73
N ARG A 203 -7.62 28.94 -5.41
CA ARG A 203 -9.07 29.17 -5.30
C ARG A 203 -9.64 28.83 -3.92
N PHE A 204 -9.10 27.82 -3.25
CA PHE A 204 -9.51 27.46 -1.89
C PHE A 204 -9.07 28.53 -0.89
N VAL A 205 -7.82 29.00 -1.00
CA VAL A 205 -7.28 30.07 -0.14
C VAL A 205 -8.03 31.39 -0.35
N ALA A 206 -8.41 31.72 -1.59
CA ALA A 206 -9.10 32.97 -1.90
C ALA A 206 -10.58 33.01 -1.48
N ALA A 207 -11.24 31.86 -1.30
CA ALA A 207 -12.66 31.80 -0.95
C ALA A 207 -13.00 30.58 -0.08
N PRO A 208 -12.49 30.51 1.17
CA PRO A 208 -12.67 29.34 2.04
C PRO A 208 -14.15 29.11 2.42
N GLY A 209 -14.95 30.19 2.50
CA GLY A 209 -16.36 30.14 2.89
C GLY A 209 -17.32 29.60 1.82
N ARG A 210 -16.90 29.50 0.56
CA ARG A 210 -17.73 28.93 -0.53
C ARG A 210 -17.75 27.40 -0.57
N TYR A 211 -16.92 26.78 0.26
CA TYR A 211 -16.77 25.32 0.33
C TYR A 211 -16.85 24.79 1.77
N LEU A 212 -17.22 25.66 2.73
CA LEU A 212 -17.76 25.27 4.04
C LEU A 212 -19.17 24.74 3.85
#